data_AF-A0A5C0ZR75-F1
#
_entry.id   AF-A0A5C0ZR75-F1
#
_cell.length_a   1.000
_cell.length_b   1.000
_cell.length_c   1.000
_cell.angle_alpha   90.00
_cell.angle_beta   90.00
_cell.angle_gamma   90.00
#
_symmetry.space_group_name_H-M   'P 1'
#
loop_
_entity.id
_entity.type
_entity.pdbx_description
1 polymer ?
#
loop_
_entity_poly.entity_id
_entity_poly.type
_entity_poly.pdbx_seq_one_letter_code
_entity_poly.pdbx_strand_id
1 'polypeptide(L)'
;MGKVKCKAHFILKRRLYFCFLLKFHILQKNILLQHMNYLSKAVFILIFSTMGFAAYAMNDSISVDSINKQKITSDAIRFVDGVAYTVSSPIRWKGSDWLKVGAVLGGTALLTTLDKPNRNFWQDRNSKVWDGIERAGFHYGKPYAAFIMTGGFYLTGLVIKNEWARETGLMLGAAYLTSGALQTLMKTAVGRARPATDVGPWAFDPFSPEAGYHSFPSGHMQIATVSALVLGHRVKSPLLKALFYSTAGVTLVSRMYSDSHWLSDMAFGGAISWFCTKAIVRRMEESKYRNPFKKQNQITWTVTPARRGIGLVGVF
;
A
#
# COMPACT_ATOMS: atom_id res chain seq x y z
N MET A 1 31.53 -32.24 10.66
CA MET A 1 31.55 -31.36 9.46
C MET A 1 30.36 -30.37 9.32
N GLY A 2 29.38 -30.31 10.23
CA GLY A 2 28.19 -29.45 10.09
C GLY A 2 28.32 -27.97 10.51
N LYS A 3 29.24 -27.62 11.42
CA LYS A 3 29.36 -26.23 11.95
C LYS A 3 30.05 -25.24 11.00
N VAL A 4 30.85 -25.72 10.05
CA VAL A 4 31.59 -24.85 9.09
C VAL A 4 30.70 -24.35 7.95
N LYS A 5 29.73 -25.18 7.49
CA LYS A 5 28.77 -24.78 6.44
C LYS A 5 27.83 -23.66 6.87
N CYS A 6 27.42 -23.62 8.15
CA CYS A 6 26.54 -22.57 8.67
C CYS A 6 27.25 -21.20 8.73
N LYS A 7 28.52 -21.18 9.17
CA LYS A 7 29.33 -19.95 9.26
C LYS A 7 29.68 -19.38 7.88
N ALA A 8 30.01 -20.23 6.91
CA ALA A 8 30.30 -19.81 5.54
C ALA A 8 29.05 -19.24 4.82
N HIS A 9 27.88 -19.83 5.04
CA HIS A 9 26.62 -19.35 4.47
C HIS A 9 26.20 -17.99 5.05
N PHE A 10 26.44 -17.77 6.36
CA PHE A 10 26.20 -16.49 7.02
C PHE A 10 27.15 -15.37 6.53
N ILE A 11 28.42 -15.69 6.32
CA ILE A 11 29.43 -14.74 5.79
C ILE A 11 29.14 -14.37 4.33
N LEU A 12 28.71 -15.32 3.50
CA LEU A 12 28.35 -15.05 2.10
C LEU A 12 27.08 -14.19 1.98
N LYS A 13 26.08 -14.42 2.83
CA LYS A 13 24.85 -13.60 2.91
C LYS A 13 25.12 -12.17 3.39
N ARG A 14 26.01 -11.99 4.38
CA ARG A 14 26.46 -10.65 4.82
C ARG A 14 27.18 -9.90 3.71
N ARG A 15 28.04 -10.56 2.92
CA ARG A 15 28.73 -9.95 1.79
C ARG A 15 27.79 -9.52 0.67
N LEU A 16 26.75 -10.31 0.37
CA LEU A 16 25.72 -9.97 -0.62
C LEU A 16 24.82 -8.80 -0.15
N TYR A 17 24.42 -8.77 1.12
CA TYR A 17 23.67 -7.64 1.69
C TYR A 17 24.50 -6.35 1.72
N PHE A 18 25.79 -6.45 2.08
CA PHE A 18 26.70 -5.31 2.03
C PHE A 18 26.90 -4.81 0.60
N CYS A 19 27.07 -5.71 -0.39
CA CYS A 19 27.14 -5.33 -1.80
C CYS A 19 25.83 -4.73 -2.34
N PHE A 20 24.67 -5.21 -1.87
CA PHE A 20 23.36 -4.64 -2.21
C PHE A 20 23.20 -3.24 -1.64
N LEU A 21 23.51 -3.04 -0.36
CA LEU A 21 23.53 -1.71 0.27
C LEU A 21 24.49 -0.77 -0.45
N LEU A 22 25.68 -1.26 -0.83
CA LEU A 22 26.67 -0.46 -1.54
C LEU A 22 26.18 -0.07 -2.94
N LYS A 23 25.63 -1.02 -3.73
CA LYS A 23 25.10 -0.76 -5.08
C LYS A 23 23.84 0.10 -5.04
N PHE A 24 22.95 -0.09 -4.06
CA PHE A 24 21.76 0.72 -3.87
C PHE A 24 22.14 2.15 -3.42
N HIS A 25 23.14 2.28 -2.55
CA HIS A 25 23.69 3.59 -2.16
C HIS A 25 24.32 4.32 -3.35
N ILE A 26 25.01 3.60 -4.25
CA ILE A 26 25.56 4.15 -5.50
C ILE A 26 24.43 4.56 -6.47
N LEU A 27 23.36 3.76 -6.59
CA LEU A 27 22.20 4.08 -7.43
C LEU A 27 21.43 5.31 -6.91
N GLN A 28 21.31 5.43 -5.58
CA GLN A 28 20.68 6.57 -4.91
C GLN A 28 21.42 7.89 -5.15
N LYS A 29 22.76 7.87 -5.23
CA LYS A 29 23.58 9.07 -5.49
C LYS A 29 23.34 9.68 -6.88
N ASN A 30 22.90 8.89 -7.87
CA ASN A 30 22.99 9.31 -9.28
C ASN A 30 21.69 9.79 -9.93
N ILE A 31 20.49 9.52 -9.37
CA ILE A 31 19.23 9.85 -10.09
C ILE A 31 18.15 10.52 -9.20
N LEU A 32 18.05 10.16 -7.91
CA LEU A 32 16.92 10.59 -7.05
C LEU A 32 17.29 11.63 -5.99
N LEU A 33 18.53 11.61 -5.48
CA LEU A 33 18.94 12.48 -4.38
C LEU A 33 19.39 13.88 -4.84
N GLN A 34 19.69 14.11 -6.13
CA GLN A 34 20.32 15.36 -6.55
C GLN A 34 19.48 16.62 -6.26
N HIS A 35 18.15 16.51 -6.26
CA HIS A 35 17.24 17.63 -5.99
C HIS A 35 16.70 17.71 -4.55
N MET A 36 17.12 16.79 -3.66
CA MET A 36 16.65 16.77 -2.27
C MET A 36 17.60 17.56 -1.37
N ASN A 37 17.05 18.39 -0.47
CA ASN A 37 17.86 19.03 0.57
C ASN A 37 18.43 17.96 1.54
N TYR A 38 19.52 18.28 2.24
CA TYR A 38 20.25 17.32 3.09
C TYR A 38 19.38 16.63 4.14
N LEU A 39 18.41 17.34 4.71
CA LEU A 39 17.48 16.80 5.70
C LEU A 39 16.51 15.78 5.05
N SER A 40 15.93 16.09 3.89
CA SER A 40 15.08 15.17 3.13
C SER A 40 15.85 13.92 2.70
N LYS A 41 17.13 14.07 2.31
CA LYS A 41 18.02 12.93 2.02
C LYS A 41 18.20 12.03 3.24
N ALA A 42 18.50 12.62 4.40
CA ALA A 42 18.73 11.87 5.64
C ALA A 42 17.49 11.12 6.12
N VAL A 43 16.31 11.76 6.08
CA VAL A 43 15.03 11.12 6.45
C VAL A 43 14.67 10.01 5.46
N PHE A 44 14.84 10.25 4.15
CA PHE A 44 14.59 9.24 3.13
C PHE A 44 15.52 8.03 3.31
N ILE A 45 16.81 8.25 3.55
CA ILE A 45 17.80 7.19 3.82
C ILE A 45 17.47 6.45 5.12
N LEU A 46 17.01 7.14 6.17
CA LEU A 46 16.63 6.53 7.45
C LEU A 46 15.39 5.65 7.31
N ILE A 47 14.35 6.12 6.60
CA ILE A 47 13.16 5.33 6.31
C ILE A 47 13.51 4.11 5.45
N PHE A 48 14.33 4.28 4.41
CA PHE A 48 14.74 3.16 3.55
C PHE A 48 15.64 2.14 4.24
N SER A 49 16.58 2.60 5.07
CA SER A 49 17.48 1.71 5.82
C SER A 49 16.74 0.94 6.91
N THR A 50 15.76 1.55 7.57
CA THR A 50 14.88 0.85 8.53
C THR A 50 13.95 -0.15 7.84
N MET A 51 13.48 0.12 6.61
CA MET A 51 12.71 -0.84 5.80
C MET A 51 13.56 -2.05 5.35
N GLY A 52 14.82 -1.83 4.95
CA GLY A 52 15.76 -2.89 4.64
C GLY A 52 16.11 -3.74 5.88
N PHE A 53 16.29 -3.10 7.03
CA PHE A 53 16.53 -3.78 8.30
C PHE A 53 15.31 -4.58 8.78
N ALA A 54 14.10 -4.06 8.63
CA ALA A 54 12.86 -4.79 8.95
C ALA A 54 12.68 -6.03 8.05
N ALA A 55 12.94 -5.90 6.74
CA ALA A 55 12.91 -7.03 5.81
C ALA A 55 13.95 -8.11 6.17
N TYR A 56 15.16 -7.68 6.59
CA TYR A 56 16.22 -8.58 7.04
C TYR A 56 15.87 -9.28 8.37
N ALA A 57 15.37 -8.53 9.36
CA ALA A 57 14.99 -9.07 10.66
C ALA A 57 13.81 -10.06 10.58
N MET A 58 12.91 -9.88 9.60
CA MET A 58 11.80 -10.81 9.38
C MET A 58 12.19 -12.09 8.63
N ASN A 59 13.38 -12.14 8.02
CA ASN A 59 13.90 -13.30 7.32
C ASN A 59 14.23 -14.49 8.26
N ASP A 60 14.47 -14.24 9.55
CA ASP A 60 14.79 -15.30 10.53
C ASP A 60 13.54 -15.99 11.14
N SER A 61 12.34 -15.47 10.88
CA SER A 61 11.10 -15.97 11.51
C SER A 61 10.26 -16.93 10.67
N ILE A 62 10.74 -17.32 9.48
CA ILE A 62 10.08 -18.33 8.64
C ILE A 62 10.94 -19.59 8.67
N SER A 63 10.66 -20.45 9.65
CA SER A 63 11.10 -21.84 9.62
C SER A 63 10.53 -22.48 8.35
N VAL A 64 11.42 -22.87 7.43
CA VAL A 64 11.10 -23.72 6.29
C VAL A 64 10.87 -25.13 6.84
N ASP A 65 9.74 -25.32 7.49
CA ASP A 65 9.30 -26.63 7.96
C ASP A 65 8.07 -27.08 7.16
N SER A 66 8.36 -27.95 6.19
CA SER A 66 7.63 -29.18 5.93
C SER A 66 6.08 -29.17 5.97
N ILE A 67 5.41 -28.32 5.18
CA ILE A 67 4.01 -28.55 4.80
C ILE A 67 3.83 -28.30 3.30
N ASN A 68 3.63 -29.40 2.56
CA ASN A 68 3.00 -29.54 1.23
C ASN A 68 3.40 -28.50 0.15
N LYS A 69 4.05 -28.93 -0.94
CA LYS A 69 4.36 -28.10 -2.14
C LYS A 69 3.06 -27.69 -2.89
N GLN A 70 2.19 -26.90 -2.27
CA GLN A 70 1.12 -26.23 -2.99
C GLN A 70 1.75 -25.24 -3.98
N LYS A 71 1.42 -25.41 -5.25
CA LYS A 71 1.89 -24.55 -6.33
C LYS A 71 1.34 -23.13 -6.11
N ILE A 72 2.21 -22.20 -5.73
CA ILE A 72 1.88 -20.78 -5.62
C ILE A 72 1.40 -20.28 -6.98
N THR A 73 0.29 -19.54 -6.99
CA THR A 73 -0.23 -18.92 -8.20
C THR A 73 0.69 -17.80 -8.66
N SER A 74 0.85 -17.63 -9.98
CA SER A 74 1.78 -16.62 -10.50
C SER A 74 1.39 -15.21 -10.05
N ASP A 75 2.38 -14.39 -9.73
CA ASP A 75 2.20 -13.00 -9.28
C ASP A 75 1.29 -12.20 -10.22
N ALA A 76 1.44 -12.35 -11.55
CA ALA A 76 0.61 -11.66 -12.54
C ALA A 76 -0.88 -12.01 -12.42
N ILE A 77 -1.20 -13.30 -12.28
CA ILE A 77 -2.59 -13.77 -12.08
C ILE A 77 -3.18 -13.19 -10.80
N ARG A 78 -2.42 -13.21 -9.69
CA ARG A 78 -2.88 -12.68 -8.40
C ARG A 78 -3.07 -11.17 -8.44
N PHE A 79 -2.20 -10.46 -9.13
CA PHE A 79 -2.29 -9.03 -9.32
C PHE A 79 -3.57 -8.67 -10.09
N VAL A 80 -3.78 -9.30 -11.26
CA VAL A 80 -4.97 -9.08 -12.09
C VAL A 80 -6.24 -9.46 -11.34
N ASP A 81 -6.27 -10.61 -10.67
CA ASP A 81 -7.41 -11.05 -9.87
C ASP A 81 -7.72 -10.09 -8.71
N GLY A 82 -6.70 -9.64 -7.97
CA GLY A 82 -6.86 -8.68 -6.89
C GLY A 82 -7.46 -7.36 -7.38
N VAL A 83 -6.91 -6.81 -8.46
CA VAL A 83 -7.39 -5.57 -9.09
C VAL A 83 -8.82 -5.73 -9.59
N ALA A 84 -9.09 -6.76 -10.40
CA ALA A 84 -10.40 -7.02 -10.98
C ALA A 84 -11.45 -7.26 -9.89
N TYR A 85 -11.12 -8.04 -8.87
CA TYR A 85 -12.00 -8.26 -7.72
C TYR A 85 -12.30 -6.94 -7.01
N THR A 86 -11.30 -6.11 -6.72
CA THR A 86 -11.50 -4.85 -6.00
C THR A 86 -12.36 -3.88 -6.80
N VAL A 87 -12.07 -3.69 -8.10
CA VAL A 87 -12.83 -2.79 -8.98
C VAL A 87 -14.27 -3.26 -9.16
N SER A 88 -14.49 -4.56 -9.33
CA SER A 88 -15.83 -5.14 -9.49
C SER A 88 -16.58 -5.36 -8.17
N SER A 89 -16.00 -4.99 -7.02
CA SER A 89 -16.63 -5.20 -5.71
C SER A 89 -18.02 -4.58 -5.56
N PRO A 90 -18.32 -3.37 -6.11
CA PRO A 90 -19.66 -2.78 -6.01
C PRO A 90 -20.78 -3.65 -6.54
N ILE A 91 -20.51 -4.49 -7.55
CA ILE A 91 -21.49 -5.42 -8.14
C ILE A 91 -21.91 -6.50 -7.12
N ARG A 92 -21.08 -6.76 -6.11
CA ARG A 92 -21.29 -7.80 -5.09
C ARG A 92 -21.61 -7.25 -3.71
N TRP A 93 -21.76 -5.94 -3.58
CA TRP A 93 -22.03 -5.30 -2.28
C TRP A 93 -23.42 -5.63 -1.76
N LYS A 94 -23.51 -5.87 -0.46
CA LYS A 94 -24.77 -6.04 0.27
C LYS A 94 -25.16 -4.72 0.94
N GLY A 95 -26.37 -4.66 1.53
CA GLY A 95 -26.84 -3.46 2.25
C GLY A 95 -25.86 -2.96 3.33
N SER A 96 -25.16 -3.87 4.01
CA SER A 96 -24.14 -3.50 5.01
C SER A 96 -22.87 -2.88 4.40
N ASP A 97 -22.57 -3.12 3.13
CA ASP A 97 -21.46 -2.47 2.42
C ASP A 97 -21.87 -1.08 1.95
N TRP A 98 -23.10 -0.93 1.43
CA TRP A 98 -23.67 0.37 1.10
C TRP A 98 -23.84 1.28 2.33
N LEU A 99 -24.13 0.70 3.49
CA LEU A 99 -24.14 1.45 4.75
C LEU A 99 -22.75 2.02 5.10
N LYS A 100 -21.67 1.29 4.82
CA LYS A 100 -20.29 1.82 5.01
C LYS A 100 -20.01 2.96 4.05
N VAL A 101 -20.46 2.86 2.80
CA VAL A 101 -20.34 3.95 1.81
C VAL A 101 -21.10 5.18 2.30
N GLY A 102 -22.36 5.01 2.71
CA GLY A 102 -23.17 6.08 3.27
C GLY A 102 -22.53 6.71 4.52
N ALA A 103 -21.96 5.90 5.41
CA ALA A 103 -21.25 6.39 6.59
C ALA A 103 -19.98 7.20 6.23
N VAL A 104 -19.21 6.76 5.23
CA VAL A 104 -18.04 7.51 4.74
C VAL A 104 -18.46 8.84 4.11
N LEU A 105 -19.49 8.83 3.27
CA LEU A 105 -20.01 10.04 2.62
C LEU A 105 -20.58 11.03 3.65
N GLY A 106 -21.47 10.55 4.54
CA GLY A 106 -22.06 11.35 5.60
C GLY A 106 -21.00 11.89 6.58
N GLY A 107 -20.05 11.05 6.99
CA GLY A 107 -18.93 11.46 7.83
C GLY A 107 -18.05 12.51 7.16
N THR A 108 -17.83 12.42 5.85
CA THR A 108 -17.07 13.41 5.08
C THR A 108 -17.82 14.73 4.94
N ALA A 109 -19.13 14.68 4.71
CA ALA A 109 -19.98 15.87 4.69
C ALA A 109 -19.96 16.59 6.05
N LEU A 110 -20.04 15.83 7.16
CA LEU A 110 -19.90 16.39 8.51
C LEU A 110 -18.50 16.98 8.74
N LEU A 111 -17.44 16.27 8.36
CA LEU A 111 -16.06 16.76 8.49
C LEU A 111 -15.81 18.02 7.66
N THR A 112 -16.54 18.23 6.57
CA THR A 112 -16.42 19.43 5.74
C THR A 112 -16.76 20.70 6.53
N THR A 113 -17.60 20.61 7.56
CA THR A 113 -17.91 21.74 8.46
C THR A 113 -16.69 22.18 9.28
N LEU A 114 -15.71 21.29 9.48
CA LEU A 114 -14.47 21.55 10.22
C LEU A 114 -13.33 22.02 9.32
N ASP A 115 -13.53 22.09 8.00
CA ASP A 115 -12.46 22.42 7.05
C ASP A 115 -11.90 23.83 7.25
N LYS A 116 -12.78 24.84 7.43
CA LYS A 116 -12.35 26.23 7.69
C LYS A 116 -11.67 26.38 9.06
N PRO A 117 -12.25 25.92 10.19
CA PRO A 117 -11.56 25.95 11.48
C PRO A 117 -10.21 25.25 11.47
N ASN A 118 -10.12 24.08 10.81
CA ASN A 118 -8.86 23.36 10.67
C ASN A 118 -7.84 24.14 9.82
N ARG A 119 -8.26 24.72 8.69
CA ARG A 119 -7.38 25.57 7.86
C ARG A 119 -6.78 26.70 8.70
N ASN A 120 -7.63 27.46 9.41
CA ASN A 120 -7.17 28.60 10.23
C ASN A 120 -6.12 28.16 11.26
N PHE A 121 -6.36 27.04 11.96
CA PHE A 121 -5.40 26.48 12.92
C PHE A 121 -4.00 26.22 12.32
N TRP A 122 -3.93 25.79 11.06
CA TRP A 122 -2.65 25.51 10.40
C TRP A 122 -2.01 26.77 9.82
N GLN A 123 -2.80 27.70 9.28
CA GLN A 123 -2.28 28.96 8.72
C GLN A 123 -1.69 29.89 9.79
N ASP A 124 -2.11 29.76 11.04
CA ASP A 124 -1.56 30.51 12.17
C ASP A 124 -0.19 29.98 12.66
N ARG A 125 0.35 28.93 12.02
CA ARG A 125 1.59 28.27 12.43
C ARG A 125 2.67 28.49 11.39
N ASN A 126 3.81 29.00 11.84
CA ASN A 126 5.04 29.03 11.05
C ASN A 126 6.21 28.59 11.93
N SER A 127 6.78 27.42 11.64
CA SER A 127 8.01 26.99 12.32
C SER A 127 8.82 26.03 11.46
N LYS A 128 10.15 26.06 11.64
CA LYS A 128 11.08 25.15 10.95
C LYS A 128 10.76 23.67 11.18
N VAL A 129 10.16 23.32 12.33
CA VAL A 129 9.73 21.95 12.65
C VAL A 129 8.57 21.54 11.74
N TRP A 130 7.56 22.40 11.61
CA TRP A 130 6.41 22.15 10.74
C TRP A 130 6.81 22.08 9.27
N ASP A 131 7.76 22.92 8.83
CA ASP A 131 8.29 22.83 7.46
C ASP A 131 9.03 21.51 7.21
N GLY A 132 9.68 20.95 8.24
CA GLY A 132 10.30 19.63 8.17
C GLY A 132 9.28 18.50 8.00
N ILE A 133 8.22 18.53 8.81
CA ILE A 133 7.10 17.59 8.75
C ILE A 133 6.37 17.69 7.41
N GLU A 134 6.14 18.92 6.94
CA GLU A 134 5.57 19.21 5.62
C GLU A 134 6.37 18.51 4.54
N ARG A 135 7.68 18.77 4.45
CA ARG A 135 8.52 18.18 3.40
C ARG A 135 8.55 16.65 3.47
N ALA A 136 8.62 16.09 4.66
CA ALA A 136 8.62 14.63 4.84
C ALA A 136 7.32 14.01 4.31
N GLY A 137 6.17 14.54 4.73
CA GLY A 137 4.86 14.07 4.25
C GLY A 137 4.64 14.36 2.76
N PHE A 138 5.16 15.48 2.25
CA PHE A 138 5.12 15.82 0.84
C PHE A 138 5.77 14.72 0.02
N HIS A 139 7.03 14.41 0.34
CA HIS A 139 7.80 13.47 -0.44
C HIS A 139 7.31 12.02 -0.26
N TYR A 140 6.83 11.65 0.93
CA TYR A 140 6.30 10.32 1.19
C TYR A 140 5.00 10.03 0.43
N GLY A 141 4.12 11.03 0.31
CA GLY A 141 2.85 10.91 -0.42
C GLY A 141 2.96 11.11 -1.93
N LYS A 142 4.16 11.16 -2.53
CA LYS A 142 4.30 11.39 -3.97
C LYS A 142 4.31 10.08 -4.79
N PRO A 143 3.86 10.11 -6.05
CA PRO A 143 3.87 8.93 -6.92
C PRO A 143 5.23 8.24 -7.04
N TYR A 144 6.33 8.99 -7.10
CA TYR A 144 7.66 8.38 -7.16
C TYR A 144 7.98 7.55 -5.90
N ALA A 145 7.48 7.93 -4.72
CA ALA A 145 7.68 7.15 -3.50
C ALA A 145 6.92 5.82 -3.58
N ALA A 146 5.69 5.83 -4.12
CA ALA A 146 4.92 4.62 -4.38
C ALA A 146 5.63 3.67 -5.37
N PHE A 147 6.18 4.19 -6.47
CA PHE A 147 6.96 3.39 -7.43
C PHE A 147 8.22 2.81 -6.80
N ILE A 148 8.96 3.63 -6.05
CA ILE A 148 10.18 3.21 -5.37
C ILE A 148 9.88 2.15 -4.30
N MET A 149 8.80 2.29 -3.52
CA MET A 149 8.40 1.28 -2.53
C MET A 149 7.97 -0.02 -3.20
N THR A 150 7.08 0.05 -4.18
CA THR A 150 6.57 -1.12 -4.91
C THR A 150 7.72 -1.88 -5.59
N GLY A 151 8.49 -1.18 -6.44
CA GLY A 151 9.61 -1.76 -7.17
C GLY A 151 10.74 -2.20 -6.25
N GLY A 152 11.05 -1.41 -5.21
CA GLY A 152 12.08 -1.72 -4.23
C GLY A 152 11.81 -3.02 -3.49
N PHE A 153 10.62 -3.20 -2.92
CA PHE A 153 10.24 -4.45 -2.25
C PHE A 153 10.18 -5.62 -3.22
N TYR A 154 9.54 -5.44 -4.38
CA TYR A 154 9.36 -6.52 -5.34
C TYR A 154 10.69 -7.01 -5.91
N LEU A 155 11.53 -6.11 -6.44
CA LEU A 155 12.84 -6.45 -7.00
C LEU A 155 13.79 -7.01 -5.94
N THR A 156 13.78 -6.45 -4.72
CA THR A 156 14.56 -7.02 -3.62
C THR A 156 14.11 -8.46 -3.37
N GLY A 157 12.81 -8.69 -3.21
CA GLY A 157 12.25 -10.03 -3.01
C GLY A 157 12.66 -11.03 -4.10
N LEU A 158 12.76 -10.61 -5.36
CA LEU A 158 13.26 -11.45 -6.45
C LEU A 158 14.77 -11.71 -6.35
N VAL A 159 15.57 -10.66 -6.15
CA VAL A 159 17.05 -10.76 -6.12
C VAL A 159 17.54 -11.58 -4.94
N ILE A 160 17.01 -11.33 -3.75
CA ILE A 160 17.41 -12.04 -2.52
C ILE A 160 16.56 -13.28 -2.23
N LYS A 161 15.61 -13.60 -3.12
CA LYS A 161 14.66 -14.72 -2.98
C LYS A 161 13.88 -14.68 -1.66
N ASN A 162 13.47 -13.48 -1.23
CA ASN A 162 12.71 -13.27 -0.01
C ASN A 162 11.22 -13.08 -0.35
N GLU A 163 10.41 -14.06 0.05
CA GLU A 163 8.97 -14.06 -0.21
C GLU A 163 8.27 -12.89 0.47
N TRP A 164 8.66 -12.54 1.71
CA TRP A 164 8.04 -11.45 2.44
C TRP A 164 8.13 -10.12 1.65
N ALA A 165 9.32 -9.78 1.14
CA ALA A 165 9.55 -8.58 0.35
C ALA A 165 8.82 -8.62 -1.00
N ARG A 166 8.87 -9.76 -1.71
CA ARG A 166 8.15 -9.93 -2.99
C ARG A 166 6.65 -9.71 -2.82
N GLU A 167 6.04 -10.35 -1.82
CA GLU A 167 4.61 -10.24 -1.52
C GLU A 167 4.23 -8.80 -1.11
N THR A 168 5.07 -8.15 -0.29
CA THR A 168 4.86 -6.75 0.09
C THR A 168 4.83 -5.83 -1.14
N GLY A 169 5.80 -5.97 -2.05
CA GLY A 169 5.85 -5.18 -3.28
C GLY A 169 4.63 -5.43 -4.18
N LEU A 170 4.22 -6.70 -4.33
CA LEU A 170 3.06 -7.06 -5.14
C LEU A 170 1.75 -6.47 -4.58
N MET A 171 1.54 -6.55 -3.26
CA MET A 171 0.37 -5.98 -2.58
C MET A 171 0.35 -4.45 -2.67
N LEU A 172 1.50 -3.78 -2.47
CA LEU A 172 1.63 -2.34 -2.62
C LEU A 172 1.22 -1.90 -4.02
N GLY A 173 1.77 -2.54 -5.06
CA GLY A 173 1.47 -2.19 -6.45
C GLY A 173 -0.01 -2.32 -6.78
N ALA A 174 -0.65 -3.42 -6.39
CA ALA A 174 -2.07 -3.65 -6.68
C ALA A 174 -2.98 -2.69 -5.89
N ALA A 175 -2.63 -2.38 -4.64
CA ALA A 175 -3.36 -1.43 -3.81
C ALA A 175 -3.20 0.02 -4.30
N TYR A 176 -1.99 0.45 -4.69
CA TYR A 176 -1.77 1.78 -5.28
C TYR A 176 -2.52 1.94 -6.60
N LEU A 177 -2.48 0.93 -7.47
CA LEU A 177 -3.16 0.98 -8.76
C LEU A 177 -4.67 1.14 -8.58
N THR A 178 -5.30 0.30 -7.76
CA THR A 178 -6.75 0.32 -7.57
C THR A 178 -7.24 1.60 -6.90
N SER A 179 -6.64 1.97 -5.76
CA SER A 179 -7.04 3.18 -5.03
C SER A 179 -6.65 4.46 -5.78
N GLY A 180 -5.50 4.48 -6.47
CA GLY A 180 -5.05 5.62 -7.28
C GLY A 180 -5.94 5.86 -8.50
N ALA A 181 -6.38 4.81 -9.19
CA ALA A 181 -7.32 4.94 -10.29
C ALA A 181 -8.66 5.53 -9.81
N LEU A 182 -9.23 4.99 -8.72
CA LEU A 182 -10.45 5.53 -8.12
C LEU A 182 -10.27 6.99 -7.68
N GLN A 183 -9.17 7.30 -6.99
CA GLN A 183 -8.84 8.65 -6.55
C GLN A 183 -8.75 9.62 -7.74
N THR A 184 -8.13 9.20 -8.85
CA THR A 184 -7.97 10.04 -10.06
C THR A 184 -9.31 10.33 -10.72
N LEU A 185 -10.16 9.29 -10.85
CA LEU A 185 -11.51 9.44 -11.38
C LEU A 185 -12.34 10.41 -10.53
N MET A 186 -12.36 10.20 -9.21
CA MET A 186 -13.10 11.06 -8.28
C MET A 186 -12.56 12.49 -8.27
N LYS A 187 -11.23 12.66 -8.36
CA LYS A 187 -10.59 13.97 -8.42
C LYS A 187 -11.04 14.80 -9.61
N THR A 188 -11.07 14.17 -10.76
CA THR A 188 -11.51 14.82 -12.00
C THR A 188 -13.01 15.08 -11.95
N ALA A 189 -13.81 14.08 -11.54
CA ALA A 189 -15.27 14.19 -11.55
C ALA A 189 -15.82 15.20 -10.51
N VAL A 190 -15.23 15.29 -9.32
CA VAL A 190 -15.72 16.18 -8.26
C VAL A 190 -15.19 17.60 -8.42
N GLY A 191 -13.93 17.76 -8.83
CA GLY A 191 -13.40 19.09 -9.14
C GLY A 191 -13.38 20.07 -7.95
N ARG A 192 -13.12 19.60 -6.73
CA ARG A 192 -13.19 20.47 -5.54
C ARG A 192 -12.00 21.44 -5.46
N ALA A 193 -12.28 22.72 -5.21
CA ALA A 193 -11.29 23.75 -4.97
C ALA A 193 -10.42 23.46 -3.72
N ARG A 194 -9.12 23.75 -3.82
CA ARG A 194 -8.15 23.63 -2.72
C ARG A 194 -8.27 24.81 -1.75
N PRO A 195 -7.82 24.65 -0.50
CA PRO A 195 -7.73 25.77 0.45
C PRO A 195 -7.00 26.99 -0.11
N ALA A 196 -5.85 26.78 -0.76
CA ALA A 196 -5.01 27.83 -1.34
C ALA A 196 -5.63 28.64 -2.51
N THR A 197 -6.83 28.26 -2.97
CA THR A 197 -7.57 29.05 -3.98
C THR A 197 -8.42 30.17 -3.36
N ASP A 198 -8.58 30.18 -2.03
CA ASP A 198 -9.36 31.16 -1.26
C ASP A 198 -10.84 31.31 -1.63
N VAL A 199 -11.40 30.46 -2.50
CA VAL A 199 -12.84 30.42 -2.81
C VAL A 199 -13.67 29.59 -1.82
N GLY A 200 -13.01 28.89 -0.90
CA GLY A 200 -13.64 28.13 0.19
C GLY A 200 -13.94 26.66 -0.12
N PRO A 201 -14.36 25.88 0.91
CA PRO A 201 -14.46 24.41 0.83
C PRO A 201 -15.67 23.89 0.03
N TRP A 202 -16.59 24.78 -0.36
CA TRP A 202 -17.83 24.46 -1.07
C TRP A 202 -17.79 24.84 -2.56
N ALA A 203 -16.62 25.22 -3.06
CA ALA A 203 -16.41 25.52 -4.47
C ALA A 203 -16.00 24.25 -5.23
N PHE A 204 -16.72 23.98 -6.33
CA PHE A 204 -16.53 22.82 -7.18
C PHE A 204 -16.55 23.25 -8.65
N ASP A 205 -15.66 22.68 -9.44
CA ASP A 205 -15.57 22.80 -10.89
C ASP A 205 -15.32 21.41 -11.49
N PRO A 206 -16.38 20.60 -11.68
CA PRO A 206 -16.28 19.25 -12.21
C PRO A 206 -15.51 19.21 -13.54
N PHE A 207 -14.58 18.26 -13.68
CA PHE A 207 -13.73 18.09 -14.85
C PHE A 207 -12.78 19.26 -15.17
N SER A 208 -12.58 20.16 -14.21
CA SER A 208 -11.62 21.26 -14.35
C SER A 208 -10.22 20.75 -14.72
N PRO A 209 -9.52 21.35 -15.69
CA PRO A 209 -8.11 21.08 -15.93
C PRO A 209 -7.20 21.76 -14.91
N GLU A 210 -7.75 22.63 -14.05
CA GLU A 210 -6.97 23.46 -13.14
C GLU A 210 -6.54 22.68 -11.89
N ALA A 211 -5.25 22.75 -11.57
CA ALA A 211 -4.70 22.10 -10.38
C ALA A 211 -5.35 22.60 -9.08
N GLY A 212 -5.87 23.84 -9.08
CA GLY A 212 -6.61 24.46 -7.97
C GLY A 212 -7.91 23.73 -7.62
N TYR A 213 -8.55 23.09 -8.59
CA TYR A 213 -9.80 22.32 -8.42
C TYR A 213 -9.57 20.81 -8.28
N HIS A 214 -8.35 20.43 -7.89
CA HIS A 214 -7.96 19.03 -7.69
C HIS A 214 -7.65 18.72 -6.21
N SER A 215 -8.53 19.18 -5.30
CA SER A 215 -8.41 18.93 -3.87
C SER A 215 -8.97 17.58 -3.46
N PHE A 216 -10.21 17.27 -3.80
CA PHE A 216 -10.90 16.07 -3.33
C PHE A 216 -10.77 14.91 -4.32
N PRO A 217 -10.48 13.66 -3.90
CA PRO A 217 -9.81 13.31 -2.65
C PRO A 217 -8.29 13.44 -2.76
N SER A 218 -7.60 13.49 -1.62
CA SER A 218 -6.15 13.66 -1.57
C SER A 218 -5.37 12.46 -2.11
N GLY A 219 -4.56 12.68 -3.14
CA GLY A 219 -3.64 11.66 -3.69
C GLY A 219 -2.45 11.38 -2.78
N HIS A 220 -1.96 12.37 -2.03
CA HIS A 220 -0.88 12.15 -1.06
C HIS A 220 -1.35 11.27 0.09
N MET A 221 -2.56 11.53 0.57
CA MET A 221 -3.14 10.68 1.62
C MET A 221 -3.38 9.27 1.12
N GLN A 222 -3.81 9.11 -0.14
CA GLN A 222 -3.97 7.78 -0.74
C GLN A 222 -2.67 6.97 -0.70
N ILE A 223 -1.57 7.53 -1.21
CA ILE A 223 -0.26 6.84 -1.19
C ILE A 223 0.19 6.55 0.24
N ALA A 224 0.08 7.51 1.14
CA ALA A 224 0.53 7.33 2.51
C ALA A 224 -0.28 6.26 3.26
N THR A 225 -1.61 6.26 3.10
CA THR A 225 -2.49 5.25 3.69
C THR A 225 -2.25 3.85 3.13
N VAL A 226 -2.10 3.70 1.81
CA VAL A 226 -1.79 2.37 1.22
C VAL A 226 -0.48 1.84 1.78
N SER A 227 0.57 2.67 1.82
CA SER A 227 1.88 2.31 2.37
C SER A 227 1.76 1.84 3.83
N ALA A 228 1.10 2.65 4.65
CA ALA A 228 0.89 2.39 6.06
C ALA A 228 0.16 1.06 6.30
N LEU A 229 -0.92 0.82 5.56
CA LEU A 229 -1.75 -0.37 5.73
C LEU A 229 -1.09 -1.65 5.24
N VAL A 230 -0.46 -1.62 4.06
CA VAL A 230 0.26 -2.79 3.58
C VAL A 230 1.42 -3.09 4.52
N LEU A 231 2.30 -2.12 4.80
CA LEU A 231 3.46 -2.37 5.67
C LEU A 231 3.05 -2.81 7.08
N GLY A 232 2.03 -2.18 7.66
CA GLY A 232 1.45 -2.56 8.94
C GLY A 232 0.87 -3.98 8.94
N HIS A 233 0.22 -4.40 7.85
CA HIS A 233 -0.27 -5.77 7.69
C HIS A 233 0.86 -6.80 7.57
N ARG A 234 1.99 -6.40 6.97
CA ARG A 234 3.14 -7.28 6.76
C ARG A 234 3.97 -7.50 8.03
N VAL A 235 3.72 -6.77 9.12
CA VAL A 235 4.48 -6.89 10.37
C VAL A 235 3.65 -7.36 11.56
N LYS A 236 4.28 -8.09 12.49
CA LYS A 236 3.65 -8.51 13.76
C LYS A 236 3.84 -7.51 14.89
N SER A 237 4.99 -6.82 14.94
CA SER A 237 5.34 -5.91 16.03
C SER A 237 4.39 -4.71 16.12
N PRO A 238 3.73 -4.48 17.27
CA PRO A 238 2.87 -3.31 17.47
C PRO A 238 3.62 -1.98 17.27
N LEU A 239 4.88 -1.91 17.69
CA LEU A 239 5.72 -0.72 17.53
C LEU A 239 5.96 -0.41 16.04
N LEU A 240 6.24 -1.43 15.23
CA LEU A 240 6.41 -1.24 13.77
C LEU A 240 5.10 -0.85 13.10
N LYS A 241 3.96 -1.40 13.54
CA LYS A 241 2.63 -0.98 13.03
C LYS A 241 2.39 0.50 13.34
N ALA A 242 2.64 0.92 14.58
CA ALA A 242 2.51 2.30 14.99
C ALA A 242 3.42 3.23 14.15
N LEU A 243 4.66 2.81 13.89
CA LEU A 243 5.59 3.54 13.03
C LEU A 243 5.09 3.65 11.58
N PHE A 244 4.54 2.58 11.00
CA PHE A 244 4.00 2.66 9.64
C PHE A 244 2.72 3.48 9.57
N TYR A 245 1.86 3.44 10.60
CA TYR A 245 0.65 4.25 10.63
C TYR A 245 0.96 5.74 10.86
N SER A 246 2.02 6.06 11.60
CA SER A 246 2.43 7.46 11.81
C SER A 246 2.87 8.15 10.52
N THR A 247 3.35 7.43 9.50
CA THR A 247 3.71 8.04 8.19
C THR A 247 2.50 8.62 7.46
N ALA A 248 1.33 7.98 7.59
CA ALA A 248 0.06 8.53 7.11
C ALA A 248 -0.34 9.78 7.90
N GLY A 249 -0.12 9.79 9.22
CA GLY A 249 -0.32 10.98 10.07
C GLY A 249 0.59 12.16 9.71
N VAL A 250 1.86 11.89 9.42
CA VAL A 250 2.82 12.91 8.94
C VAL A 250 2.35 13.50 7.61
N THR A 251 1.88 12.66 6.69
CA THR A 251 1.34 13.12 5.40
C THR A 251 0.04 13.91 5.58
N LEU A 252 -0.82 13.48 6.50
CA LEU A 252 -2.06 14.18 6.88
C LEU A 252 -1.76 15.63 7.28
N VAL A 253 -0.92 15.81 8.31
CA VAL A 253 -0.51 17.12 8.81
C VAL A 253 0.18 17.93 7.71
N SER A 254 1.10 17.30 6.99
CA SER A 254 1.86 17.94 5.92
C SER A 254 0.98 18.60 4.84
N ARG A 255 -0.13 17.96 4.43
CA ARG A 255 -1.01 18.55 3.39
C ARG A 255 -1.92 19.65 3.92
N MET A 256 -2.33 19.57 5.18
CA MET A 256 -3.13 20.63 5.81
C MET A 256 -2.28 21.86 6.11
N TYR A 257 -1.05 21.66 6.58
CA TYR A 257 -0.08 22.74 6.82
C TYR A 257 0.29 23.50 5.54
N SER A 258 0.43 22.80 4.41
CA SER A 258 0.76 23.41 3.12
C SER A 258 -0.45 23.94 2.33
N ASP A 259 -1.60 24.13 3.01
CA ASP A 259 -2.86 24.62 2.42
C ASP A 259 -3.31 23.85 1.15
N SER A 260 -2.87 22.60 1.03
CA SER A 260 -2.95 21.83 -0.22
C SER A 260 -4.23 21.01 -0.31
N HIS A 261 -4.82 20.63 0.83
CA HIS A 261 -6.01 19.80 0.93
C HIS A 261 -6.80 20.14 2.20
N TRP A 262 -8.13 20.07 2.10
CA TRP A 262 -9.03 20.17 3.24
C TRP A 262 -8.95 18.93 4.13
N LEU A 263 -9.35 19.05 5.41
CA LEU A 263 -9.37 17.92 6.35
C LEU A 263 -10.26 16.78 5.82
N SER A 264 -11.43 17.14 5.31
CA SER A 264 -12.38 16.20 4.72
C SER A 264 -11.82 15.49 3.47
N ASP A 265 -11.02 16.15 2.63
CA ASP A 265 -10.35 15.53 1.47
C ASP A 265 -9.37 14.45 1.91
N MET A 266 -8.66 14.70 3.02
CA MET A 266 -7.70 13.78 3.60
C MET A 266 -8.41 12.58 4.24
N ALA A 267 -9.46 12.83 5.02
CA ALA A 267 -10.25 11.78 5.66
C ALA A 267 -10.88 10.83 4.62
N PHE A 268 -11.54 11.38 3.59
CA PHE A 268 -12.14 10.58 2.53
C PHE A 268 -11.07 9.83 1.72
N GLY A 269 -9.97 10.50 1.36
CA GLY A 269 -8.83 9.89 0.67
C GLY A 269 -8.25 8.70 1.43
N GLY A 270 -8.10 8.83 2.75
CA GLY A 270 -7.70 7.72 3.62
C GLY A 270 -8.73 6.59 3.66
N ALA A 271 -10.02 6.91 3.76
CA ALA A 271 -11.10 5.92 3.82
C ALA A 271 -11.18 5.07 2.54
N ILE A 272 -11.18 5.68 1.34
CA ILE A 272 -11.23 4.90 0.09
C ILE A 272 -9.98 4.02 -0.07
N SER A 273 -8.83 4.52 0.37
CA SER A 273 -7.56 3.80 0.33
C SER A 273 -7.56 2.62 1.29
N TRP A 274 -8.18 2.78 2.47
CA TRP A 274 -8.41 1.70 3.41
C TRP A 274 -9.23 0.58 2.79
N PHE A 275 -10.40 0.88 2.22
CA PHE A 275 -11.27 -0.13 1.63
C PHE A 275 -10.61 -0.86 0.46
N CYS A 276 -9.97 -0.12 -0.46
CA CYS A 276 -9.25 -0.72 -1.59
C CYS A 276 -8.11 -1.62 -1.10
N THR A 277 -7.28 -1.14 -0.18
CA THR A 277 -6.13 -1.90 0.34
C THR A 277 -6.60 -3.17 1.06
N LYS A 278 -7.66 -3.08 1.88
CA LYS A 278 -8.19 -4.25 2.59
C LYS A 278 -8.76 -5.29 1.64
N ALA A 279 -9.43 -4.87 0.56
CA ALA A 279 -9.93 -5.76 -0.48
C ALA A 279 -8.78 -6.47 -1.20
N ILE A 280 -7.74 -5.72 -1.60
CA ILE A 280 -6.54 -6.25 -2.24
C ILE A 280 -5.81 -7.26 -1.36
N VAL A 281 -5.47 -6.86 -0.13
CA VAL A 281 -4.73 -7.72 0.81
C VAL A 281 -5.49 -9.02 1.04
N ARG A 282 -6.78 -8.94 1.38
CA ARG A 282 -7.62 -10.14 1.59
C ARG A 282 -7.64 -11.03 0.35
N ARG A 283 -7.89 -10.46 -0.83
CA ARG A 283 -8.02 -11.23 -2.07
C ARG A 283 -6.70 -11.89 -2.49
N MET A 284 -5.58 -11.20 -2.29
CA MET A 284 -4.26 -11.71 -2.61
C MET A 284 -3.79 -12.81 -1.65
N GLU A 285 -4.24 -12.78 -0.39
CA GLU A 285 -4.04 -13.89 0.55
C GLU A 285 -4.85 -15.12 0.15
N GLU A 286 -6.12 -14.96 -0.19
CA GLU A 286 -6.99 -16.05 -0.66
C GLU A 286 -6.49 -16.70 -1.95
N SER A 287 -6.02 -15.90 -2.91
CA SER A 287 -5.56 -16.38 -4.23
C SER A 287 -4.14 -16.94 -4.22
N LYS A 288 -3.39 -16.83 -3.10
CA LYS A 288 -1.98 -17.26 -3.01
C LYS A 288 -1.76 -18.73 -3.40
N TYR A 289 -2.66 -19.60 -2.95
CA TYR A 289 -2.59 -21.05 -3.21
C TYR A 289 -3.76 -21.57 -4.08
N ARG A 290 -4.63 -20.68 -4.57
CA ARG A 290 -5.80 -21.02 -5.38
C ARG A 290 -5.85 -20.14 -6.63
N ASN A 291 -5.70 -20.75 -7.81
CA ASN A 291 -5.83 -20.02 -9.07
C ASN A 291 -7.31 -19.74 -9.34
N PRO A 292 -7.76 -18.48 -9.34
CA PRO A 292 -9.16 -18.14 -9.51
C PRO A 292 -9.68 -18.36 -10.93
N PHE A 293 -8.78 -18.41 -11.93
CA PHE A 293 -9.12 -18.68 -13.32
C PHE A 293 -9.06 -20.17 -13.69
N LYS A 294 -8.59 -21.02 -12.77
CA LYS A 294 -8.61 -22.47 -12.99
C LYS A 294 -9.96 -23.00 -12.50
N LYS A 295 -10.74 -23.63 -13.38
CA LYS A 295 -11.91 -24.42 -12.96
C LYS A 295 -11.48 -25.38 -11.85
N GLN A 296 -12.15 -25.32 -10.71
CA GLN A 296 -12.01 -26.36 -9.69
C GLN A 296 -12.36 -27.70 -10.34
N ASN A 297 -11.59 -28.73 -9.97
CA ASN A 297 -11.74 -30.06 -10.53
C ASN A 297 -13.23 -30.42 -10.57
N GLN A 298 -13.72 -30.75 -11.76
CA GLN A 298 -15.03 -31.36 -11.89
C GLN A 298 -15.00 -32.62 -11.01
N ILE A 299 -16.06 -32.85 -10.23
CA ILE A 299 -16.20 -34.06 -9.44
C ILE A 299 -16.00 -35.22 -10.41
N THR A 300 -14.90 -35.95 -10.25
CA THR A 300 -14.62 -37.09 -11.11
C THR A 300 -15.31 -38.28 -10.48
N TRP A 301 -16.39 -38.71 -11.12
CA TRP A 301 -17.15 -39.87 -10.73
C TRP A 301 -16.53 -41.11 -11.37
N THR A 302 -15.94 -41.97 -10.55
CA THR A 302 -15.42 -43.25 -11.02
C THR A 302 -16.36 -44.36 -10.57
N VAL A 303 -16.73 -45.20 -11.52
CA VAL A 303 -17.55 -46.39 -11.29
C VAL A 303 -16.61 -47.56 -10.96
N THR A 304 -16.75 -48.15 -9.77
CA THR A 304 -15.89 -49.22 -9.30
C THR A 304 -16.72 -50.45 -8.92
N PRO A 305 -16.32 -51.67 -9.34
CA PRO A 305 -17.01 -52.88 -8.91
C PRO A 305 -16.89 -53.07 -7.39
N ALA A 306 -18.02 -53.34 -6.73
CA ALA A 306 -18.12 -53.60 -5.31
C ALA A 306 -18.66 -55.02 -5.08
N ARG A 307 -18.42 -55.58 -3.89
CA ARG A 307 -18.71 -56.99 -3.55
C ARG A 307 -20.19 -57.40 -3.70
N ARG A 308 -21.12 -56.43 -3.85
CA ARG A 308 -22.55 -56.63 -4.12
C ARG A 308 -23.12 -55.69 -5.20
N GLY A 309 -22.29 -55.21 -6.14
CA GLY A 309 -22.79 -54.38 -7.24
C GLY A 309 -21.79 -53.35 -7.74
N ILE A 310 -22.27 -52.16 -8.05
CA ILE A 310 -21.48 -51.06 -8.62
C ILE A 310 -21.41 -49.92 -7.60
N GLY A 311 -20.21 -49.50 -7.24
CA GLY A 311 -19.95 -48.32 -6.41
C GLY A 311 -19.63 -47.09 -7.25
N LEU A 312 -20.03 -45.92 -6.77
CA LEU A 312 -19.69 -44.62 -7.34
C LEU A 312 -18.81 -43.88 -6.33
N VAL A 313 -17.56 -43.62 -6.70
CA VAL A 313 -16.61 -42.87 -5.87
C VAL A 313 -16.40 -41.50 -6.49
N GLY A 314 -16.77 -40.45 -5.77
CA GLY A 314 -16.42 -39.08 -6.10
C GLY A 314 -15.09 -38.70 -5.45
N VAL A 315 -14.12 -38.27 -6.25
CA VAL A 315 -12.89 -37.65 -5.74
C VAL A 315 -13.04 -36.14 -5.81
N PHE A 316 -12.99 -35.50 -4.63
CA PHE A 316 -13.15 -34.05 -4.44
C PHE A 316 -11.81 -33.32 -4.53
#